data_AF-A0A8B8ZMC1-F1
#
_entry.id   AF-A0A8B8ZMC1-F1
#
_cell.length_a   1.000
_cell.length_b   1.000
_cell.length_c   1.000
_cell.angle_alpha   90.00
_cell.angle_beta   90.00
_cell.angle_gamma   90.00
#
_symmetry.space_group_name_H-M   'P 1'
#
loop_
_entity.id
_entity.type
_entity.pdbx_description
1 polymer ?
#
loop_
_entity_poly.entity_id
_entity_poly.type
_entity_poly.pdbx_seq_one_letter_code
_entity_poly.pdbx_strand_id
1 'polypeptide(L)'
;MTEEEVARVCPPDVYHHQWRELVHYWFSERGQTYSDIGRAARASQTIPHTSGSKSYARLRAEFMEDHGRKPGEVEFYKMTHTHRDGSFVREESRDIVDRAISLISERIRE
;
A
#
# COMPACT_ATOMS: atom_id res chain seq x y z
N MET A 1 14.39 -24.74 -6.74
CA MET A 1 13.85 -25.19 -5.45
C MET A 1 12.57 -25.96 -5.75
N THR A 2 12.53 -27.26 -5.46
CA THR A 2 11.38 -28.13 -5.70
C THR A 2 10.43 -28.10 -4.50
N GLU A 3 9.21 -28.59 -4.71
CA GLU A 3 8.20 -28.72 -3.67
C GLU A 3 8.69 -29.57 -2.49
N GLU A 4 9.37 -30.68 -2.77
CA GLU A 4 9.93 -31.58 -1.77
C GLU A 4 11.07 -30.95 -0.98
N GLU A 5 11.88 -30.11 -1.63
CA GLU A 5 12.94 -29.36 -0.96
C GLU A 5 12.35 -28.38 0.08
N VAL A 6 11.27 -27.66 -0.27
CA VAL A 6 10.59 -26.73 0.65
C VAL A 6 9.87 -27.49 1.76
N ALA A 7 9.19 -28.60 1.44
CA ALA A 7 8.46 -29.40 2.41
C ALA A 7 9.37 -29.97 3.53
N ARG A 8 10.67 -30.16 3.26
CA ARG A 8 11.66 -30.61 4.25
C ARG A 8 12.06 -29.52 5.24
N VAL A 9 11.91 -28.25 4.89
CA VAL A 9 12.30 -27.11 5.74
C VAL A 9 11.10 -26.65 6.59
N CYS A 10 10.52 -27.57 7.35
CA CYS A 10 9.42 -27.26 8.26
C CYS A 10 9.95 -26.48 9.49
N PRO A 11 9.38 -25.32 9.83
CA PRO A 11 9.71 -24.61 11.06
C PRO A 11 9.41 -25.46 12.30
N PRO A 12 10.16 -25.30 13.41
CA PRO A 12 10.00 -26.13 14.62
C PRO A 12 8.64 -25.94 15.31
N ASP A 13 8.03 -24.77 15.16
CA ASP A 13 6.75 -24.42 15.80
C ASP A 13 5.52 -24.75 14.93
N VAL A 14 5.72 -25.44 13.80
CA VAL A 14 4.65 -25.78 12.85
C VAL A 14 4.53 -27.29 12.73
N TYR A 15 3.30 -27.81 12.80
CA TYR A 15 3.07 -29.24 12.59
C TYR A 15 3.42 -29.66 11.16
N HIS A 16 4.24 -30.70 11.01
CA HIS A 16 4.73 -31.17 9.71
C HIS A 16 3.64 -31.40 8.65
N HIS A 17 2.47 -31.91 9.05
CA HIS A 17 1.36 -32.13 8.11
C HIS A 17 0.79 -30.81 7.58
N GLN A 18 0.62 -29.80 8.44
CA GLN A 18 0.13 -28.47 8.04
C GLN A 18 1.14 -27.76 7.14
N TRP A 19 2.43 -27.84 7.45
CA TRP A 19 3.48 -27.29 6.61
C TRP A 19 3.45 -27.91 5.21
N ARG A 20 3.37 -29.24 5.15
CA ARG A 20 3.34 -29.97 3.88
C ARG A 20 2.11 -29.61 3.05
N GLU A 21 0.92 -29.51 3.66
CA GLU A 21 -0.30 -29.05 2.97
C GLU A 21 -0.16 -27.62 2.43
N LEU A 22 0.44 -26.71 3.21
CA LEU A 22 0.68 -25.33 2.76
C LEU A 22 1.66 -25.27 1.59
N VAL A 23 2.76 -26.03 1.65
CA VAL A 23 3.72 -26.15 0.56
C VAL A 23 3.03 -26.73 -0.68
N HIS A 24 2.26 -27.81 -0.54
CA HIS A 24 1.46 -28.36 -1.64
C HIS A 24 0.54 -27.30 -2.28
N TYR A 25 -0.11 -26.46 -1.46
CA TYR A 25 -0.92 -25.36 -1.97
C TYR A 25 -0.09 -24.31 -2.74
N TRP A 26 1.06 -23.88 -2.23
CA TRP A 26 1.92 -22.90 -2.92
C TRP A 26 2.41 -23.39 -4.28
N PHE A 27 2.70 -24.68 -4.41
CA PHE A 27 3.14 -25.29 -5.67
C PHE A 27 1.96 -25.72 -6.58
N SER A 28 0.73 -25.72 -6.09
CA SER A 28 -0.45 -25.96 -6.95
C SER A 28 -0.62 -24.85 -8.00
N GLU A 29 -1.24 -25.18 -9.14
CA GLU A 29 -1.57 -24.22 -10.20
C GLU A 29 -2.37 -23.01 -9.66
N ARG A 30 -3.33 -23.29 -8.77
CA ARG A 30 -4.15 -22.27 -8.11
C ARG A 30 -3.29 -21.31 -7.28
N GLY A 31 -2.39 -21.84 -6.46
CA GLY A 31 -1.49 -21.05 -5.62
C GLY A 31 -0.55 -20.17 -6.45
N GLN A 32 0.04 -20.74 -7.51
CA GLN A 32 0.92 -20.02 -8.43
C GLN A 32 0.18 -18.90 -9.17
N THR A 33 -1.02 -19.19 -9.67
CA THR A 33 -1.86 -18.18 -10.37
C THR A 33 -2.17 -16.99 -9.47
N TYR A 34 -2.61 -17.22 -8.22
CA TYR A 34 -2.86 -16.12 -7.28
C TYR A 34 -1.58 -15.36 -6.92
N SER A 35 -0.46 -16.06 -6.76
CA SER A 35 0.84 -15.43 -6.52
C SER A 35 1.26 -14.52 -7.68
N ASP A 36 1.07 -14.94 -8.92
CA ASP A 36 1.41 -14.17 -10.11
C ASP A 36 0.50 -12.95 -10.28
N ILE A 37 -0.81 -13.10 -10.06
CA ILE A 37 -1.75 -11.97 -10.02
C ILE A 37 -1.31 -10.97 -8.95
N GLY A 38 -1.00 -11.43 -7.74
CA GLY A 38 -0.55 -10.58 -6.65
C GLY A 38 0.81 -9.91 -6.90
N ARG A 39 1.71 -10.56 -7.66
CA ARG A 39 2.97 -9.95 -8.09
C ARG A 39 2.73 -8.86 -9.12
N ALA A 40 1.89 -9.12 -10.13
CA ALA A 40 1.54 -8.16 -11.17
C ALA A 40 0.83 -6.93 -10.59
N ALA A 41 -0.15 -7.13 -9.70
CA ALA A 41 -0.87 -6.04 -9.03
C ALA A 41 0.03 -5.18 -8.15
N ARG A 42 1.01 -5.78 -7.45
CA ARG A 42 2.01 -5.02 -6.68
C ARG A 42 2.95 -4.23 -7.59
N ALA A 43 3.34 -4.80 -8.74
CA ALA A 43 4.18 -4.11 -9.71
C ALA A 43 3.45 -2.93 -10.37
N SER A 44 2.13 -3.00 -10.54
CA SER A 44 1.33 -1.90 -11.10
C SER A 44 0.99 -0.81 -10.07
N GLN A 45 1.13 -1.08 -8.76
CA GLN A 45 0.94 -0.07 -7.72
C GLN A 45 2.19 0.79 -7.55
N THR A 46 2.28 1.85 -8.36
CA THR A 46 3.45 2.76 -8.39
C THR A 46 3.42 3.84 -7.30
N ILE A 47 2.22 4.19 -6.81
CA ILE A 47 2.01 5.28 -5.84
C ILE A 47 1.34 4.72 -4.58
N PRO A 48 2.11 4.16 -3.63
CA PRO A 48 1.56 3.64 -2.40
C PRO A 48 1.20 4.77 -1.42
N HIS A 49 0.08 4.61 -0.70
CA HIS A 49 -0.28 5.46 0.43
C HIS A 49 0.45 5.01 1.71
N THR A 50 0.60 5.92 2.67
CA THR A 50 1.32 5.74 3.95
C THR A 50 0.41 5.70 5.18
N SER A 51 -0.92 5.67 5.00
CA SER A 51 -1.88 5.65 6.11
C SER A 51 -1.85 4.39 6.98
N GLY A 52 -1.15 3.33 6.51
CA GLY A 52 -1.10 2.05 7.20
C GLY A 52 -2.50 1.45 7.39
N SER A 53 -2.81 1.01 8.61
CA SER A 53 -4.13 0.44 8.95
C SER A 53 -5.21 1.49 9.22
N LYS A 54 -4.89 2.78 9.24
CA LYS A 54 -5.90 3.83 9.43
C LYS A 54 -6.68 4.03 8.14
N SER A 55 -8.01 3.95 8.25
CA SER A 55 -8.91 4.27 7.15
C SER A 55 -8.91 5.77 6.83
N TYR A 56 -9.23 6.12 5.59
CA TYR A 56 -9.36 7.52 5.18
C TYR A 56 -10.42 8.28 5.97
N ALA A 57 -11.53 7.61 6.34
CA ALA A 57 -12.57 8.19 7.18
C ALA A 57 -12.02 8.61 8.55
N ARG A 58 -11.21 7.75 9.17
CA ARG A 58 -10.56 8.04 10.45
C ARG A 58 -9.57 9.19 10.33
N LEU A 59 -8.73 9.19 9.29
CA LEU A 59 -7.79 10.30 9.05
C LEU A 59 -8.50 11.64 8.86
N ARG A 60 -9.63 11.67 8.15
CA ARG A 60 -10.42 12.91 7.99
C ARG A 60 -11.06 13.35 9.31
N ALA A 61 -11.50 12.41 10.14
CA ALA A 61 -12.05 12.71 11.46
C ALA A 61 -10.98 13.29 12.41
N GLU A 62 -9.81 12.66 12.50
CA GLU A 62 -8.67 13.16 13.28
C GLU A 62 -8.24 14.56 12.80
N PHE A 63 -8.16 14.77 11.48
CA PHE A 63 -7.85 16.10 10.94
C PHE A 63 -8.88 17.16 11.33
N MET A 64 -10.18 16.82 11.27
CA MET A 64 -11.28 17.73 11.64
C MET A 64 -11.25 18.09 13.12
N GLU A 65 -10.91 17.13 13.99
CA GLU A 65 -10.74 17.34 15.43
C GLU A 65 -9.59 18.33 15.71
N ASP A 66 -8.45 18.15 15.03
CA ASP A 66 -7.26 18.99 15.22
C ASP A 66 -7.40 20.41 14.62
N HIS A 67 -8.08 20.55 13.49
CA HIS A 67 -8.09 21.80 12.69
C HIS A 67 -9.44 22.52 12.67
N GLY A 68 -10.51 21.90 13.17
CA GLY A 68 -11.87 22.46 13.14
C GLY A 68 -12.46 22.59 11.74
N ARG A 69 -11.82 22.02 10.71
CA ARG A 69 -12.28 22.02 9.31
C ARG A 69 -11.92 20.72 8.60
N LYS A 70 -12.61 20.44 7.49
CA LYS A 70 -12.24 19.32 6.62
C LYS A 70 -10.89 19.61 5.93
N PRO A 71 -10.06 18.58 5.68
CA PRO A 71 -8.87 18.76 4.88
C PRO A 71 -9.26 19.03 3.42
N GLY A 72 -8.50 19.89 2.75
CA GLY A 72 -8.59 20.04 1.30
C GLY A 72 -8.14 18.76 0.59
N GLU A 73 -8.51 18.55 -0.68
CA GLU A 73 -8.16 17.29 -1.36
C GLU A 73 -6.65 17.12 -1.56
N VAL A 74 -5.93 18.20 -1.92
CA VAL A 74 -4.46 18.16 -2.04
C VAL A 74 -3.78 17.97 -0.68
N GLU A 75 -4.32 18.59 0.37
CA GLU A 75 -3.83 18.45 1.74
C GLU A 75 -4.02 17.02 2.26
N PHE A 76 -5.18 16.44 1.98
CA PHE A 76 -5.48 15.05 2.32
C PHE A 76 -4.61 14.07 1.54
N TYR A 77 -4.39 14.34 0.24
CA TYR A 77 -3.48 13.53 -0.58
C TYR A 77 -2.06 13.57 -0.02
N LYS A 78 -1.53 14.76 0.30
CA LYS A 78 -0.21 14.91 0.93
C LYS A 78 -0.14 14.13 2.24
N MET A 79 -1.11 14.29 3.13
CA MET A 79 -1.17 13.56 4.41
C MET A 79 -1.13 12.03 4.25
N THR A 80 -1.71 11.51 3.18
CA THR A 80 -1.78 10.06 2.92
C THR A 80 -0.63 9.52 2.07
N HIS A 81 0.25 10.36 1.52
CA HIS A 81 1.35 9.97 0.62
C HIS A 81 2.72 10.52 1.07
N THR A 82 2.80 11.02 2.30
CA THR A 82 4.06 11.41 2.96
C THR A 82 4.38 10.52 4.15
N HIS A 83 5.66 10.37 4.45
CA HIS A 83 6.15 9.82 5.71
C HIS A 83 5.83 10.76 6.88
N ARG A 84 6.08 10.29 8.10
CA ARG A 84 5.84 11.07 9.33
C ARG A 84 6.70 12.34 9.40
N ASP A 85 7.85 12.37 8.72
CA ASP A 85 8.72 13.53 8.60
C ASP A 85 8.29 14.52 7.49
N GLY A 86 7.21 14.21 6.76
CA GLY A 86 6.68 15.03 5.67
C GLY A 86 7.33 14.80 4.30
N SER A 87 8.32 13.91 4.20
CA SER A 87 8.91 13.52 2.90
C SER A 87 7.96 12.62 2.10
N PHE A 88 7.97 12.73 0.78
CA PHE A 88 7.16 11.86 -0.08
C PHE A 88 7.82 10.50 -0.24
N VAL A 89 7.01 9.43 -0.28
CA VAL A 89 7.51 8.06 -0.51
C VAL A 89 8.09 7.90 -1.91
N ARG A 90 7.51 8.63 -2.87
CA ARG A 90 7.79 8.57 -4.30
C ARG A 90 7.78 9.98 -4.87
N GLU A 91 8.70 10.28 -5.78
CA GLU A 91 8.74 11.58 -6.47
C GLU A 91 7.47 11.81 -7.28
N GLU A 92 6.89 10.75 -7.85
CA GLU A 92 5.63 10.81 -8.59
C GLU A 92 4.46 11.32 -7.72
N SER A 93 4.47 11.02 -6.42
CA SER A 93 3.46 11.57 -5.49
C SER A 93 3.64 13.07 -5.28
N ARG A 94 4.90 13.53 -5.26
CA ARG A 94 5.22 14.96 -5.16
C ARG A 94 4.80 15.69 -6.43
N ASP A 95 5.10 15.13 -7.60
CA ASP A 95 4.73 15.72 -8.90
C ASP A 95 3.22 15.91 -9.03
N ILE A 96 2.42 14.94 -8.55
CA ILE A 96 0.96 15.06 -8.50
C ILE A 96 0.52 16.25 -7.65
N VAL A 97 1.12 16.42 -6.46
CA VAL A 97 0.81 17.53 -5.57
C VAL A 97 1.21 18.87 -6.19
N ASP A 98 2.42 18.97 -6.72
CA ASP A 98 2.95 20.20 -7.32
C ASP A 98 2.13 20.61 -8.56
N ARG A 99 1.73 19.64 -9.38
CA ARG A 99 0.84 19.87 -10.52
C ARG A 99 -0.55 20.32 -10.07
N ALA A 100 -1.13 19.68 -9.05
CA ALA A 100 -2.45 20.05 -8.53
C ALA A 100 -2.44 21.49 -7.97
N ILE A 101 -1.41 21.86 -7.22
CA ILE A 101 -1.25 23.22 -6.68
C ILE A 101 -1.12 24.25 -7.81
N SER A 102 -0.35 23.93 -8.85
CA SER A 102 -0.17 24.82 -10.01
C SER A 102 -1.49 25.10 -10.72
N LEU A 103 -2.27 24.04 -11.02
CA LEU A 103 -3.58 24.15 -11.67
C LEU A 103 -4.60 24.92 -10.83
N ILE A 104 -4.61 24.70 -9.51
CA ILE A 104 -5.47 25.46 -8.58
C ILE A 104 -5.09 26.95 -8.62
N SER A 105 -3.79 27.26 -8.63
CA SER A 105 -3.28 28.64 -8.65
C SER A 105 -3.56 29.35 -9.97
N GLU A 106 -3.54 28.65 -11.10
CA GLU A 106 -3.98 29.17 -12.40
C GLU A 106 -5.47 29.48 -12.39
N ARG A 107 -6.30 28.57 -11.90
CA ARG A 107 -7.76 28.76 -11.85
C ARG A 107 -8.18 29.95 -10.98
N ILE A 108 -7.48 30.21 -9.87
CA ILE A 108 -7.80 31.33 -8.97
C ILE A 108 -7.44 32.70 -9.60
N ARG A 109 -6.54 32.73 -10.58
CA ARG A 109 -6.11 33.95 -11.28
C ARG A 109 -7.04 34.36 -12.43
N GLU A 110 -7.91 33.46 -12.87
CA GLU A 110 -9.01 33.73 -13.84
C GLU A 110 -10.25 34.29 -13.14
#